data_AF-A0A2E0ZJU4-F1
#
_entry.id   AF-A0A2E0ZJU4-F1
#
_cell.length_a   1.000
_cell.length_b   1.000
_cell.length_c   1.000
_cell.angle_alpha   90.00
_cell.angle_beta   90.00
_cell.angle_gamma   90.00
#
_symmetry.space_group_name_H-M   'P 1'
#
loop_
_entity.id
_entity.type
_entity.pdbx_description
1 polymer ?
#
loop_
_entity_poly.entity_id
_entity_poly.type
_entity_poly.pdbx_seq_one_letter_code
_entity_poly.pdbx_strand_id
1 'polypeptide(L)'
;MNTTLTVDDPLAEQEVTIVITLAAGEQARDERPALVSVGVTGQPPVTRIGPFGQVAALINQAWMAFGVQAQVAATQGSAGQETRSAGETTDTAAPGTQETTPQPHTPAPESQPDLSFLF
;
A
#
# COMPACT_ATOMS: atom_id res chain seq x y z
N MET A 1 15.24 34.89 -20.15
CA MET A 1 14.17 34.42 -19.24
C MET A 1 14.61 33.05 -18.76
N ASN A 2 14.92 32.88 -17.47
CA ASN A 2 15.25 31.57 -16.92
C ASN A 2 13.96 30.96 -16.38
N THR A 3 13.49 29.89 -17.01
CA THR A 3 12.38 29.09 -16.50
C THR A 3 12.97 28.05 -15.55
N THR A 4 12.69 28.20 -14.27
CA THR A 4 12.98 27.16 -13.28
C THR A 4 11.97 26.03 -13.48
N LEU A 5 12.47 24.85 -13.86
CA LEU A 5 11.70 23.61 -13.90
C LEU A 5 11.85 22.93 -12.55
N THR A 6 10.79 22.91 -11.75
CA THR A 6 10.71 22.09 -10.54
C THR A 6 10.18 20.72 -10.95
N VAL A 7 10.99 19.67 -10.77
CA VAL A 7 10.58 18.28 -10.99
C VAL A 7 10.37 17.67 -9.61
N ASP A 8 9.11 17.35 -9.30
CA ASP A 8 8.73 16.64 -8.09
C ASP A 8 8.86 15.13 -8.36
N ASP A 9 9.52 14.38 -7.47
CA ASP A 9 9.53 12.92 -7.54
C ASP A 9 8.22 12.42 -6.91
N PRO A 10 7.28 11.86 -7.67
CA PRO A 10 6.00 11.41 -7.13
C PRO A 10 6.13 10.27 -6.13
N LEU A 11 7.30 9.65 -6.04
CA LEU A 11 7.62 8.58 -5.08
C LEU A 11 8.47 9.07 -3.91
N ALA A 12 8.78 10.36 -3.84
CA ALA A 12 9.47 10.94 -2.70
C ALA A 12 8.71 10.57 -1.42
N GLU A 13 9.47 10.20 -0.39
CA GLU A 13 8.95 9.85 0.95
C GLU A 13 8.10 8.56 1.02
N GLN A 14 7.94 7.81 -0.08
CA GLN A 14 7.25 6.52 -0.09
C GLN A 14 8.21 5.34 -0.02
N GLU A 15 7.87 4.32 0.76
CA GLU A 15 8.61 3.05 0.77
C GLU A 15 8.24 2.24 -0.49
N VAL A 16 9.18 2.17 -1.44
CA VAL A 16 9.00 1.40 -2.66
C VAL A 16 9.56 -0.01 -2.49
N THR A 17 8.72 -1.01 -2.75
CA THR A 17 9.11 -2.41 -2.76
C THR A 17 9.43 -2.86 -4.19
N ILE A 18 10.60 -3.46 -4.37
CA ILE A 18 11.03 -4.07 -5.63
C ILE A 18 11.19 -5.57 -5.42
N VAL A 19 10.35 -6.37 -6.07
CA VAL A 19 10.43 -7.84 -6.03
C VAL A 19 11.01 -8.33 -7.33
N ILE A 20 12.10 -9.10 -7.26
CA ILE A 20 12.77 -9.70 -8.42
C ILE A 20 12.67 -11.21 -8.29
N THR A 21 11.91 -11.83 -9.19
CA THR A 21 11.80 -13.30 -9.27
C THR A 21 12.56 -13.78 -10.48
N LEU A 22 13.52 -14.67 -10.27
CA LEU A 22 14.28 -15.32 -11.34
C LEU A 22 13.73 -16.72 -11.57
N ALA A 23 13.37 -17.04 -12.81
CA ALA A 23 12.95 -18.39 -13.17
C ALA A 23 14.09 -19.38 -12.97
N ALA A 24 13.76 -20.57 -12.45
CA ALA A 24 14.68 -21.70 -12.41
C ALA A 24 14.94 -22.23 -13.84
N GLY A 25 16.13 -22.80 -14.06
CA GLY A 25 16.47 -23.44 -15.33
C GLY A 25 17.96 -23.65 -15.51
N GLU A 26 18.30 -24.47 -16.51
CA GLU A 26 19.67 -24.86 -16.86
C GLU A 26 20.42 -23.82 -17.71
N GLN A 27 19.69 -22.83 -18.24
CA GLN A 27 20.26 -21.71 -18.98
C GLN A 27 21.19 -20.87 -18.08
N ALA A 28 22.14 -20.15 -18.71
CA ALA A 28 22.97 -19.18 -18.02
C ALA A 28 22.11 -18.15 -17.29
N ARG A 29 22.56 -17.73 -16.10
CA ARG A 29 21.77 -16.88 -15.20
C ARG A 29 21.16 -15.67 -15.91
N ASP A 30 21.93 -15.01 -16.77
CA ASP A 30 21.54 -13.77 -17.43
C ASP A 30 20.52 -13.95 -18.55
N GLU A 31 20.44 -15.15 -19.12
CA GLU A 31 19.46 -15.51 -20.15
C GLU A 31 18.12 -15.94 -19.54
N ARG A 32 18.11 -16.30 -18.25
CA ARG A 32 16.89 -16.76 -17.58
C ARG A 32 15.85 -15.64 -17.48
N PRO A 33 14.56 -15.95 -17.69
CA PRO A 33 13.49 -15.00 -17.47
C PRO A 33 13.46 -14.50 -16.03
N ALA A 34 13.38 -13.18 -15.88
CA ALA A 34 13.19 -12.48 -14.64
C ALA A 34 11.89 -11.69 -14.69
N LEU A 35 11.16 -11.71 -13.59
CA LEU A 35 10.00 -10.87 -13.34
C LEU A 35 10.40 -9.82 -12.31
N VAL A 36 10.24 -8.55 -12.67
CA VAL A 36 10.51 -7.41 -11.79
C VAL A 36 9.18 -6.71 -11.52
N SER A 37 8.82 -6.62 -10.24
CA SER A 37 7.62 -5.93 -9.78
C SER A 37 8.02 -4.74 -8.91
N VAL A 38 7.49 -3.55 -9.20
CA VAL A 38 7.75 -2.31 -8.46
C VAL A 38 6.43 -1.73 -8.01
N GLY A 39 6.32 -1.38 -6.73
CA GLY A 39 5.15 -0.69 -6.21
C GLY A 39 5.30 -0.24 -4.76
N VAL A 40 4.28 0.43 -4.26
CA VAL A 40 4.16 0.86 -2.86
C VAL A 40 2.93 0.21 -2.23
N THR A 41 2.87 0.19 -0.91
CA THR A 41 1.72 -0.35 -0.17
C THR A 41 0.42 0.35 -0.57
N GLY A 42 -0.64 -0.43 -0.82
CA GLY A 42 -1.97 0.09 -1.16
C GLY A 42 -2.17 0.47 -2.62
N GLN A 43 -1.16 0.32 -3.49
CA GLN A 43 -1.30 0.54 -4.94
C GLN A 43 -0.96 -0.72 -5.73
N PRO A 44 -1.63 -0.99 -6.88
CA PRO A 44 -1.25 -2.10 -7.75
C PRO A 44 0.18 -1.91 -8.29
N PRO A 45 1.08 -2.91 -8.15
CA PRO A 45 2.45 -2.79 -8.62
C PRO A 45 2.54 -2.90 -10.14
N VAL A 46 3.57 -2.30 -10.73
CA VAL A 46 3.91 -2.48 -12.14
C VAL A 46 4.90 -3.64 -12.28
N THR A 47 4.58 -4.58 -13.16
CA THR A 47 5.41 -5.75 -13.43
C THR A 47 5.99 -5.72 -14.84
N ARG A 48 7.28 -6.02 -14.96
CA ARG A 48 8.01 -6.21 -16.21
C ARG A 48 8.67 -7.58 -16.23
N ILE A 49 8.79 -8.15 -17.44
CA ILE A 49 9.39 -9.46 -17.66
C ILE A 49 10.45 -9.32 -18.74
N GLY A 50 11.60 -9.96 -18.54
CA GLY A 50 12.68 -10.00 -19.52
C GLY A 50 13.84 -10.87 -19.03
N PRO A 51 14.97 -10.93 -19.75
CA PRO A 51 16.14 -11.68 -19.30
C PRO A 51 16.79 -11.04 -18.07
N PHE A 52 17.30 -11.84 -17.15
CA PHE A 52 17.93 -11.36 -15.91
C PHE A 52 19.16 -10.47 -16.16
N GLY A 53 19.89 -10.69 -17.25
CA GLY A 53 20.99 -9.83 -17.66
C GLY A 53 20.57 -8.37 -17.92
N GLN A 54 19.27 -8.12 -18.10
CA GLN A 54 18.69 -6.79 -18.27
C GLN A 54 17.93 -6.31 -17.02
N VAL A 55 18.14 -6.92 -15.84
CA VAL A 55 17.38 -6.60 -14.62
C VAL A 55 17.40 -5.12 -14.26
N ALA A 56 18.52 -4.42 -14.43
CA ALA A 56 18.61 -2.99 -14.18
C ALA A 56 17.69 -2.17 -15.11
N ALA A 57 17.61 -2.55 -16.38
CA ALA A 57 16.70 -1.92 -17.33
C ALA A 57 15.24 -2.24 -17.00
N LEU A 58 14.93 -3.48 -16.60
CA LEU A 58 13.59 -3.87 -16.18
C LEU A 58 13.14 -3.09 -14.93
N ILE A 59 14.02 -2.91 -13.95
CA ILE A 59 13.75 -2.07 -12.76
C ILE A 59 13.46 -0.64 -13.19
N ASN A 60 14.31 -0.05 -14.04
CA ASN A 60 14.11 1.34 -14.49
C ASN A 60 12.79 1.52 -15.24
N GLN A 61 12.45 0.58 -16.15
CA GLN A 61 11.18 0.61 -16.88
C GLN A 61 9.96 0.44 -15.96
N ALA A 62 10.05 -0.45 -14.97
CA ALA A 62 8.98 -0.66 -14.00
C ALA A 62 8.83 0.57 -13.09
N TRP A 63 9.94 1.17 -12.64
CA TRP A 63 9.96 2.39 -11.83
C TRP A 63 9.31 3.57 -12.54
N MET A 64 9.71 3.87 -13.78
CA MET A 64 9.13 4.97 -14.55
C MET A 64 7.63 4.75 -14.82
N ALA A 65 7.25 3.52 -15.18
CA ALA A 65 5.84 3.20 -15.41
C ALA A 65 5.01 3.30 -14.12
N PHE A 66 5.56 2.87 -12.98
CA PHE A 66 4.91 3.02 -11.68
C PHE A 66 4.76 4.49 -11.30
N GLY A 67 5.80 5.32 -11.49
CA GLY A 67 5.73 6.76 -11.23
C GLY A 67 4.63 7.48 -12.03
N VAL A 68 4.38 7.08 -13.28
CA VAL A 68 3.25 7.61 -14.07
C VAL A 68 1.91 7.12 -13.51
N GLN A 69 1.80 5.84 -13.15
CA GLN A 69 0.57 5.29 -12.58
C GLN A 69 0.23 5.94 -11.22
N ALA A 70 1.23 6.16 -10.36
CA ALA A 70 1.08 6.81 -9.06
C ALA A 70 0.59 8.25 -9.18
N GLN A 71 1.11 9.02 -10.16
CA GLN A 71 0.63 10.39 -10.43
C GLN A 71 -0.85 10.41 -10.86
N VAL A 72 -1.25 9.48 -11.73
CA VAL A 72 -2.65 9.37 -12.16
C VAL A 72 -3.55 9.00 -10.99
N ALA A 73 -3.13 8.07 -10.14
CA ALA A 73 -3.86 7.68 -8.95
C ALA A 73 -4.00 8.84 -7.94
N ALA A 74 -2.93 9.62 -7.70
CA ALA A 74 -2.96 10.79 -6.83
C ALA A 74 -3.92 11.89 -7.33
N THR A 75 -3.97 12.07 -8.65
CA THR A 75 -4.88 13.05 -9.29
C THR A 75 -6.35 12.64 -9.16
N GLN A 76 -6.65 11.33 -9.22
CA GLN A 76 -8.01 10.82 -9.05
C GLN A 76 -8.44 10.70 -7.59
N GLY A 77 -7.50 10.45 -6.66
CA GLY A 77 -7.76 10.40 -5.21
C GLY A 77 -8.07 11.76 -4.57
N SER A 78 -7.68 12.87 -5.21
CA SER A 78 -7.89 14.23 -4.68
C SER A 78 -9.30 14.79 -4.89
N ALA A 79 -10.20 14.06 -5.57
CA ALA A 79 -11.58 14.51 -5.82
C ALA A 79 -12.59 14.19 -4.69
N GLY A 80 -12.13 13.72 -3.51
CA GLY A 80 -13.03 13.17 -2.48
C GLY A 80 -12.76 13.53 -1.02
N GLN A 81 -11.78 14.37 -0.70
CA GLN A 81 -11.53 14.78 0.70
C GLN A 81 -12.10 16.18 1.01
N GLU A 82 -13.41 16.31 0.89
CA GLU A 82 -14.20 17.27 1.68
C GLU A 82 -14.85 16.49 2.84
N THR A 83 -14.06 16.11 3.85
CA THR A 83 -14.64 15.83 5.17
C THR A 83 -14.38 17.05 6.03
N ARG A 84 -15.43 17.86 6.15
CA ARG A 84 -15.52 19.10 6.93
C ARG A 84 -14.82 18.97 8.27
N SER A 85 -13.78 19.78 8.44
CA SER A 85 -13.51 20.40 9.73
C SER A 85 -14.55 21.51 9.92
N ALA A 86 -15.43 21.37 10.91
CA ALA A 86 -16.21 22.46 11.49
C ALA A 86 -16.46 22.09 12.96
N GLY A 87 -15.77 22.80 13.84
CA GLY A 87 -15.91 22.66 15.28
C GLY A 87 -17.12 23.39 15.85
N GLU A 88 -17.10 23.39 17.19
CA GLU A 88 -17.68 24.39 18.09
C GLU A 88 -19.04 24.08 18.77
N THR A 89 -18.89 23.42 19.94
CA THR A 89 -19.48 23.69 21.28
C THR A 89 -20.97 23.99 21.45
N THR A 90 -21.60 23.30 22.42
CA THR A 90 -22.12 23.94 23.65
C THR A 90 -22.28 22.93 24.78
N ASP A 91 -21.66 23.30 25.89
CA ASP A 91 -21.73 22.81 27.26
C ASP A 91 -23.16 22.67 27.82
N THR A 92 -23.45 21.58 28.54
CA THR A 92 -24.35 21.62 29.71
C THR A 92 -24.00 20.44 30.64
N ALA A 93 -23.21 20.78 31.66
CA ALA A 93 -23.14 20.27 33.03
C ALA A 93 -23.61 18.83 33.38
N ALA A 94 -22.65 18.05 33.91
CA ALA A 94 -22.76 16.86 34.78
C ALA A 94 -23.36 17.21 36.17
N PRO A 95 -23.50 16.33 37.21
CA PRO A 95 -22.97 14.96 37.39
C PRO A 95 -23.88 13.94 38.15
N GLY A 96 -23.46 12.67 38.24
CA GLY A 96 -24.00 11.74 39.26
C GLY A 96 -23.76 10.24 39.04
N THR A 97 -22.57 9.77 39.42
CA THR A 97 -22.27 8.46 40.07
C THR A 97 -22.74 7.19 39.33
N GLN A 98 -21.83 6.37 38.81
CA GLN A 98 -21.22 5.31 39.63
C GLN A 98 -19.77 4.97 39.25
N GLU A 99 -19.02 4.81 40.33
CA GLU A 99 -17.61 4.48 40.47
C GLU A 99 -17.41 2.96 40.37
N THR A 100 -16.45 2.50 39.56
CA THR A 100 -15.46 1.44 39.88
C THR A 100 -14.61 1.16 38.63
N THR A 101 -13.34 1.54 38.72
CA THR A 101 -12.20 1.14 37.87
C THR A 101 -11.38 0.12 38.69
N PRO A 102 -10.34 -0.59 38.19
CA PRO A 102 -10.07 -1.35 36.95
C PRO A 102 -9.67 -2.83 37.23
N GLN A 103 -9.69 -3.75 36.23
CA GLN A 103 -8.54 -4.62 35.84
C GLN A 103 -8.88 -5.68 34.74
N PRO A 104 -7.86 -6.21 34.01
CA PRO A 104 -7.95 -6.70 32.63
C PRO A 104 -7.87 -8.22 32.47
N HIS A 105 -8.84 -8.92 31.86
CA HIS A 105 -8.65 -10.31 31.46
C HIS A 105 -9.46 -10.69 30.19
N THR A 106 -8.72 -10.98 29.11
CA THR A 106 -8.89 -12.07 28.12
C THR A 106 -10.20 -12.18 27.31
N PRO A 107 -10.15 -12.24 25.96
CA PRO A 107 -11.30 -12.61 25.13
C PRO A 107 -11.52 -14.13 25.23
N ALA A 108 -12.78 -14.57 25.38
CA ALA A 108 -13.18 -15.96 25.27
C ALA A 108 -14.57 -16.04 24.61
N PRO A 109 -14.93 -17.16 23.98
CA PRO A 109 -14.26 -17.78 22.85
C PRO A 109 -15.20 -17.88 21.63
N GLU A 110 -14.57 -18.09 20.48
CA GLU A 110 -15.10 -18.37 19.15
C GLU A 110 -16.34 -19.29 19.15
N SER A 111 -17.45 -18.82 18.58
CA SER A 111 -18.65 -19.63 18.32
C SER A 111 -18.33 -20.76 17.34
N GLN A 112 -18.22 -22.00 17.84
CA GLN A 112 -18.07 -23.19 17.01
C GLN A 112 -19.37 -23.48 16.21
N PRO A 113 -19.30 -23.78 14.90
CA PRO A 113 -20.47 -24.17 14.13
C PRO A 113 -20.91 -25.61 14.44
N ASP A 114 -22.23 -25.73 14.54
CA ASP A 114 -23.05 -26.84 15.01
C ASP A 114 -23.03 -28.08 14.09
N LEU A 115 -22.73 -29.26 14.65
CA LEU A 115 -22.66 -30.56 13.95
C LEU A 115 -24.05 -31.22 13.79
N SER A 116 -25.02 -30.51 13.21
CA SER A 116 -26.38 -31.02 12.97
C SER A 116 -26.55 -31.90 11.72
N PHE A 117 -25.48 -32.38 11.09
CA PHE A 117 -25.54 -33.17 9.84
C PHE A 117 -25.44 -34.69 10.02
N LEU A 118 -25.70 -35.20 11.23
CA LEU A 118 -25.78 -36.64 11.49
C LEU A 118 -27.19 -37.04 11.96
N PHE A 119 -28.20 -36.85 11.10
CA PHE A 119 -29.45 -37.59 11.11
C PHE A 119 -29.99 -37.75 9.69
#